data_AF-A0A392Q5H3-F1
#
_entry.id   AF-A0A392Q5H3-F1
#
_cell.length_a   1.000
_cell.length_b   1.000
_cell.length_c   1.000
_cell.angle_alpha   90.00
_cell.angle_beta   90.00
_cell.angle_gamma   90.00
#
_symmetry.space_group_name_H-M   'P 1'
#
loop_
_entity.id
_entity.type
_entity.pdbx_description
1 polymer ?
#
loop_
_entity_poly.entity_id
_entity_poly.type
_entity_poly.pdbx_seq_one_letter_code
_entity_poly.pdbx_strand_id
1 'polypeptide(L)'
;MGETMGELGLAFIKLTKFENEEAVLDSQRVRAADMKGVATAAVKASRLFRELNSQTVKHLDTLHEYLGLMLAVHSAFTDRTSALLTVQTLLSELSSLQSRAEKLEAASSKIFGGDKSRSRKLEELQETIRATEDAKNVAIREYERIK
;
A
#
# COMPACT_ATOMS: atom_id res chain seq x y z
N MET A 1 23.86 5.15 20.97
CA MET A 1 23.88 4.40 22.25
C MET A 1 24.74 3.13 22.18
N GLY A 2 24.55 2.24 21.20
CA GLY A 2 25.39 1.04 21.08
C GLY A 2 26.89 1.36 20.92
N GLU A 3 27.25 2.20 19.95
CA GLU A 3 28.63 2.64 19.71
C GLU A 3 29.23 3.40 20.90
N THR A 4 28.53 4.43 21.37
CA THR A 4 28.96 5.27 22.50
C THR A 4 29.20 4.48 23.78
N MET A 5 28.36 3.49 24.10
CA MET A 5 28.56 2.61 25.28
C MET A 5 29.74 1.63 25.07
N GLY A 6 30.01 1.24 23.83
CA GLY A 6 31.16 0.42 23.48
C GLY A 6 32.47 1.18 23.69
N GLU A 7 32.54 2.42 23.18
CA GLU A 7 33.69 3.30 23.37
C GLU A 7 33.93 3.65 24.85
N LEU A 8 32.86 3.95 25.59
CA LEU A 8 32.93 4.18 27.03
C LEU A 8 33.47 2.96 27.79
N GLY A 9 32.98 1.76 27.44
CA GLY A 9 33.49 0.52 28.01
C GLY A 9 34.98 0.30 27.73
N LEU A 10 35.44 0.56 26.50
CA LEU A 10 36.85 0.46 26.13
C LEU A 10 37.72 1.52 26.85
N ALA A 11 37.20 2.73 27.04
CA ALA A 11 37.87 3.77 27.81
C ALA A 11 38.06 3.35 29.28
N PHE A 12 37.02 2.80 29.92
CA PHE A 12 37.14 2.27 31.28
C PHE A 12 38.07 1.07 31.37
N ILE A 13 38.12 0.17 30.38
CA ILE A 13 39.13 -0.91 30.35
C ILE A 13 40.55 -0.35 30.36
N LYS A 14 40.82 0.68 29.54
CA LYS A 14 42.14 1.33 29.51
C LYS A 14 42.46 2.00 30.85
N LEU A 15 41.50 2.68 31.44
CA LEU A 15 41.68 3.39 32.71
C LEU A 15 41.89 2.42 33.88
N THR A 16 41.15 1.31 33.92
CA THR A 16 41.38 0.22 34.89
C THR A 16 42.77 -0.40 34.74
N LYS A 17 43.29 -0.57 33.52
CA LYS A 17 44.66 -1.09 33.33
C LYS A 17 45.68 -0.11 33.91
N PHE A 18 45.58 1.16 33.53
CA PHE A 18 46.44 2.22 34.04
C PHE A 18 46.41 2.31 35.58
N GLU A 19 45.22 2.32 36.19
CA GLU A 19 45.10 2.37 37.66
C GLU A 19 45.70 1.15 38.36
N ASN A 20 45.63 -0.05 37.76
CA ASN A 20 46.22 -1.26 38.34
C ASN A 20 47.75 -1.27 38.21
N GLU A 21 48.30 -0.77 37.09
CA GLU A 21 49.74 -0.69 36.85
C GLU A 21 50.42 0.32 37.80
N GLU A 22 49.74 1.42 38.13
CA GLU A 22 50.25 2.50 38.99
C GLU A 22 49.76 2.41 40.46
N ALA A 23 49.16 1.29 40.87
CA ALA A 23 48.54 1.16 42.19
C ALA A 23 49.57 1.00 43.33
N VAL A 24 49.69 2.03 44.18
CA VAL A 24 50.49 2.01 45.42
C VAL A 24 49.60 1.74 46.65
N LEU A 25 48.32 2.13 46.59
CA LEU A 25 47.36 2.00 47.69
C LEU A 25 46.26 0.98 47.36
N ASP A 26 45.76 0.27 48.38
CA ASP A 26 44.68 -0.71 48.21
C ASP A 26 43.35 -0.06 47.75
N SER A 27 43.12 1.20 48.08
CA SER A 27 41.94 1.95 47.62
C SER A 27 41.92 2.15 46.09
N GLN A 28 43.08 2.18 45.44
CA GLN A 28 43.17 2.25 43.97
C GLN A 28 42.80 0.90 43.35
N ARG A 29 43.24 -0.22 43.96
CA ARG A 29 42.90 -1.57 43.50
C ARG A 29 41.40 -1.87 43.59
N VAL A 30 40.76 -1.44 44.68
CA VAL A 30 39.30 -1.55 44.85
C VAL A 30 38.56 -0.76 43.75
N ARG A 31 38.95 0.49 43.53
CA ARG A 31 38.35 1.36 42.50
C ARG A 31 38.53 0.80 41.08
N ALA A 32 39.71 0.27 40.78
CA ALA A 32 39.99 -0.35 39.49
C ALA A 32 39.10 -1.59 39.28
N ALA A 33 38.81 -2.36 40.33
CA ALA A 33 37.89 -3.49 40.27
C ALA A 33 36.44 -3.06 40.02
N ASP A 34 35.96 -2.02 40.72
CA ASP A 34 34.61 -1.47 40.49
C ASP A 34 34.46 -0.95 39.05
N MET A 35 35.48 -0.24 38.56
CA MET A 35 35.51 0.31 37.21
C MET A 35 35.57 -0.77 36.13
N LYS A 36 36.22 -1.90 36.39
CA LYS A 36 36.16 -3.09 35.52
C LYS A 36 34.71 -3.60 35.39
N GLY A 37 33.96 -3.57 36.49
CA GLY A 37 32.54 -3.90 36.52
C GLY A 37 31.72 -2.99 35.60
N VAL A 38 31.91 -1.66 35.75
CA VAL A 38 31.27 -0.64 34.90
C VAL A 38 31.64 -0.83 33.42
N ALA A 39 32.92 -1.06 33.13
CA ALA A 39 33.41 -1.28 31.78
C ALA A 39 32.73 -2.49 31.11
N THR A 40 32.63 -3.60 31.85
CA THR A 40 31.97 -4.82 31.38
C THR A 40 30.48 -4.60 31.14
N ALA A 41 29.81 -3.88 32.05
CA ALA A 41 28.40 -3.53 31.88
C ALA A 41 28.18 -2.65 30.64
N ALA A 42 29.04 -1.66 30.40
CA ALA A 42 28.97 -0.78 29.24
C ALA A 42 29.15 -1.55 27.91
N VAL A 43 30.13 -2.47 27.82
CA VAL A 43 30.31 -3.33 26.63
C VAL A 43 29.12 -4.28 26.43
N LYS A 44 28.55 -4.83 27.51
CA LYS A 44 27.33 -5.66 27.41
C LYS A 44 26.14 -4.86 26.90
N ALA A 45 25.91 -3.67 27.46
CA ALA A 45 24.86 -2.77 27.01
C ALA A 45 25.03 -2.39 25.53
N SER A 46 26.28 -2.10 25.10
CA SER A 46 26.61 -1.86 23.69
C SER A 46 26.12 -2.99 22.77
N ARG A 47 26.44 -4.24 23.10
CA ARG A 47 26.04 -5.42 22.32
C ARG A 47 24.51 -5.57 22.27
N LEU A 48 23.84 -5.42 23.41
CA LEU A 48 22.38 -5.49 23.49
C LEU A 48 21.71 -4.42 22.63
N PHE A 49 22.21 -3.17 22.64
CA PHE A 49 21.67 -2.11 21.79
C PHE A 49 21.87 -2.41 20.30
N ARG A 50 23.01 -2.98 19.91
CA ARG A 50 23.27 -3.35 18.50
C ARG A 50 22.35 -4.48 18.05
N GLU A 51 22.17 -5.51 18.88
CA GLU A 51 21.27 -6.62 18.59
C GLU A 51 19.81 -6.16 18.54
N LEU A 52 19.38 -5.36 19.50
CA LEU A 52 18.03 -4.76 19.50
C LEU A 52 17.80 -3.97 18.21
N ASN A 53 18.75 -3.11 17.83
CA ASN A 53 18.62 -2.33 16.59
C ASN A 53 18.54 -3.22 15.34
N SER A 54 19.36 -4.27 15.28
CA SER A 54 19.31 -5.29 14.21
C SER A 54 17.93 -5.95 14.11
N GLN A 55 17.36 -6.34 15.26
CA GLN A 55 16.02 -6.92 15.31
C GLN A 55 14.94 -5.91 14.93
N THR A 56 15.01 -4.67 15.43
CA THR A 56 14.05 -3.62 15.10
C THR A 56 14.02 -3.35 13.59
N VAL A 57 15.19 -3.25 12.95
CA VAL A 57 15.27 -3.06 11.48
C VAL A 57 14.56 -4.20 10.75
N LYS A 58 14.82 -5.47 11.10
CA LYS A 58 14.15 -6.62 10.47
C LYS A 58 12.62 -6.55 10.59
N HIS A 59 12.10 -6.18 11.75
CA HIS A 59 10.65 -6.05 11.94
C HIS A 59 10.07 -4.87 11.16
N LEU A 60 10.80 -3.75 11.07
CA LEU A 60 10.41 -2.61 10.26
C LEU A 60 10.39 -2.96 8.76
N ASP A 61 11.36 -3.75 8.28
CA ASP A 61 11.38 -4.22 6.89
C ASP A 61 10.13 -5.05 6.57
N THR A 62 9.77 -6.02 7.43
CA THR A 62 8.54 -6.81 7.28
C THR A 62 7.28 -5.94 7.31
N LEU A 63 7.23 -4.96 8.22
CA LEU A 63 6.10 -4.03 8.29
C LEU A 63 5.99 -3.20 7.01
N HIS A 64 7.11 -2.73 6.48
CA HIS A 64 7.15 -1.94 5.25
C HIS A 64 6.66 -2.76 4.05
N GLU A 65 7.10 -4.02 3.91
CA GLU A 65 6.60 -4.93 2.87
C GLU A 65 5.09 -5.16 2.99
N TYR A 66 4.59 -5.41 4.20
CA TYR A 66 3.18 -5.63 4.44
C TYR A 66 2.33 -4.39 4.09
N LEU A 67 2.77 -3.20 4.50
CA LEU A 67 2.09 -1.94 4.18
C LEU A 67 2.12 -1.67 2.67
N GLY A 68 3.23 -1.98 1.99
CA GLY A 68 3.35 -1.89 0.53
C GLY A 68 2.34 -2.80 -0.18
N LEU A 69 2.23 -4.06 0.27
CA LEU A 69 1.24 -5.00 -0.28
C LEU A 69 -0.20 -4.52 -0.02
N MET A 70 -0.50 -4.05 1.20
CA MET A 70 -1.83 -3.56 1.53
C MET A 70 -2.24 -2.38 0.65
N LEU A 71 -1.31 -1.47 0.35
CA LEU A 71 -1.56 -0.35 -0.56
C LEU A 71 -1.85 -0.82 -1.99
N ALA A 72 -1.06 -1.79 -2.49
CA ALA A 72 -1.27 -2.37 -3.82
C ALA A 72 -2.64 -3.06 -3.93
N VAL A 73 -3.01 -3.85 -2.91
CA VAL A 73 -4.32 -4.49 -2.81
C VAL A 73 -5.43 -3.45 -2.79
N HIS A 74 -5.31 -2.40 -1.98
CA HIS A 74 -6.30 -1.32 -1.93
C HIS A 74 -6.48 -0.64 -3.30
N SER A 75 -5.38 -0.38 -4.02
CA SER A 75 -5.44 0.18 -5.39
C SER A 75 -6.19 -0.77 -6.32
N ALA A 76 -5.87 -2.06 -6.32
CA ALA A 76 -6.56 -3.04 -7.16
C ALA A 76 -8.06 -3.14 -6.86
N PHE A 77 -8.46 -3.07 -5.57
CA PHE A 77 -9.87 -3.02 -5.19
C PHE A 77 -10.57 -1.74 -5.65
N THR A 78 -9.86 -0.61 -5.63
CA THR A 78 -10.37 0.67 -6.12
C THR A 78 -10.61 0.58 -7.64
N ASP A 79 -9.61 0.11 -8.40
CA ASP A 79 -9.72 -0.08 -9.85
C ASP A 79 -10.86 -1.04 -10.23
N ARG A 80 -10.99 -2.15 -9.49
CA ARG A 80 -12.10 -3.11 -9.66
C ARG A 80 -13.47 -2.45 -9.44
N THR A 81 -13.59 -1.62 -8.41
CA THR A 81 -14.84 -0.92 -8.08
C THR A 81 -15.19 0.12 -9.14
N SER A 82 -14.21 0.87 -9.65
CA SER A 82 -14.39 1.83 -10.73
C SER A 82 -14.78 1.16 -12.05
N ALA A 83 -14.16 0.02 -12.39
CA ALA A 83 -14.53 -0.77 -13.56
C ALA A 83 -15.97 -1.32 -13.45
N LEU A 84 -16.36 -1.83 -12.27
CA LEU A 84 -17.73 -2.27 -12.01
C LEU A 84 -18.75 -1.14 -12.17
N LEU A 85 -18.46 0.04 -11.61
CA LEU A 85 -19.32 1.21 -11.74
C LEU A 85 -19.53 1.57 -13.22
N THR A 86 -18.46 1.54 -14.01
CA THR A 86 -18.54 1.80 -15.47
C THR A 86 -19.46 0.80 -16.18
N VAL A 87 -19.37 -0.49 -15.85
CA VAL A 87 -20.27 -1.52 -16.39
C VAL A 87 -21.73 -1.23 -16.00
N GLN A 88 -21.97 -0.88 -14.73
CA GLN A 88 -23.31 -0.59 -14.24
C GLN A 88 -23.93 0.65 -14.90
N THR A 89 -23.14 1.70 -15.09
CA THR A 89 -23.56 2.92 -15.81
C THR A 89 -23.95 2.60 -17.24
N LEU A 90 -23.11 1.87 -17.98
CA LEU A 90 -23.40 1.52 -19.37
C LEU A 90 -24.63 0.61 -19.51
N LEU A 91 -24.83 -0.34 -18.59
CA LEU A 91 -26.05 -1.15 -18.56
C LEU A 91 -27.31 -0.31 -18.33
N SER A 92 -27.25 0.66 -17.43
CA SER A 92 -28.37 1.58 -17.15
C SER A 92 -28.68 2.48 -18.34
N GLU A 93 -27.64 3.05 -18.96
CA GLU A 93 -27.77 3.86 -20.18
C GLU A 93 -28.38 3.06 -21.33
N LEU A 94 -27.92 1.82 -21.53
CA LEU A 94 -28.40 0.94 -22.58
C LEU A 94 -29.87 0.59 -22.40
N SER A 95 -30.29 0.23 -21.18
CA SER A 95 -31.71 0.01 -20.85
C SER A 95 -32.56 1.25 -21.11
N SER A 96 -32.07 2.44 -20.75
CA SER A 96 -32.74 3.71 -21.02
C SER A 96 -32.91 3.97 -22.53
N LEU A 97 -31.85 3.76 -23.31
CA LEU A 97 -31.87 3.90 -24.76
C LEU A 97 -32.84 2.91 -25.43
N GLN A 98 -32.81 1.64 -25.03
CA GLN A 98 -33.74 0.61 -25.51
C GLN A 98 -35.20 1.01 -25.22
N SER A 99 -35.51 1.44 -24.00
CA SER A 99 -36.86 1.88 -23.64
C SER A 99 -37.33 3.09 -24.48
N ARG A 100 -36.40 3.99 -24.85
CA ARG A 100 -36.70 5.15 -25.71
C ARG A 100 -36.93 4.70 -27.16
N ALA A 101 -36.23 3.67 -27.62
CA ALA A 101 -36.38 3.07 -28.94
C ALA A 101 -37.78 2.46 -29.08
N GLU A 102 -38.16 1.61 -28.13
CA GLU A 102 -39.47 0.94 -28.11
C GLU A 102 -40.62 1.94 -28.12
N LYS A 103 -40.53 3.01 -27.31
CA LYS A 103 -41.54 4.07 -27.28
C LYS A 103 -41.64 4.81 -28.62
N LEU A 104 -40.52 5.10 -29.27
CA LEU A 104 -40.49 5.79 -30.56
C LEU A 104 -41.04 4.89 -31.68
N GLU A 105 -40.70 3.61 -31.66
CA GLU A 105 -41.21 2.59 -32.59
C GLU A 105 -42.72 2.43 -32.46
N ALA A 106 -43.22 2.27 -31.23
CA ALA A 106 -44.65 2.16 -30.94
C ALA A 106 -45.44 3.44 -31.29
N ALA A 107 -44.80 4.61 -31.25
CA ALA A 107 -45.42 5.86 -31.69
C ALA A 107 -45.40 6.05 -33.22
N SER A 108 -44.43 5.44 -33.91
CA SER A 108 -44.30 5.49 -35.37
C SER A 108 -45.30 4.55 -36.07
N SER A 109 -45.50 3.34 -35.53
CA SER A 109 -46.41 2.33 -36.08
C SER A 109 -47.89 2.73 -36.08
N LYS A 110 -48.28 3.71 -35.24
CA LYS A 110 -49.64 4.25 -35.15
C LYS A 110 -49.98 5.25 -36.26
N ILE A 111 -49.02 5.69 -37.06
CA ILE A 111 -49.23 6.68 -38.13
C ILE A 111 -49.17 5.97 -39.49
N PHE A 112 -50.31 5.90 -40.18
CA PHE A 112 -50.40 5.36 -41.54
C PHE A 112 -49.59 6.25 -42.50
N GLY A 113 -48.55 5.70 -43.13
CA GLY A 113 -47.71 6.41 -44.10
C GLY A 113 -46.28 6.73 -43.64
N GLY A 114 -45.92 6.46 -42.38
CA GLY A 114 -44.54 6.52 -41.87
C GLY A 114 -43.92 7.94 -41.83
N ASP A 115 -43.70 8.47 -40.63
CA ASP A 115 -43.01 9.76 -40.46
C ASP A 115 -41.51 9.60 -40.74
N LYS A 116 -41.04 10.02 -41.93
CA LYS A 116 -39.63 9.91 -42.36
C LYS A 116 -38.64 10.52 -41.35
N SER A 117 -39.06 11.55 -40.62
CA SER A 117 -38.22 12.17 -39.58
C SER A 117 -38.05 11.27 -38.35
N ARG A 118 -39.10 10.53 -37.96
CA ARG A 118 -39.05 9.55 -36.86
C ARG A 118 -38.27 8.31 -37.23
N SER A 119 -38.34 7.88 -38.50
CA SER A 119 -37.52 6.76 -39.00
C SER A 119 -36.03 7.04 -38.85
N ARG A 120 -35.56 8.21 -39.31
CA ARG A 120 -34.15 8.62 -39.13
C ARG A 120 -33.75 8.69 -37.66
N LYS A 121 -34.61 9.29 -36.82
CA LYS A 121 -34.35 9.37 -35.38
C LYS A 121 -34.26 8.00 -34.71
N LEU A 122 -35.03 7.02 -35.20
CA LEU A 122 -34.96 5.64 -34.72
C LEU A 122 -33.68 4.95 -35.17
N GLU A 123 -33.23 5.17 -36.41
CA GLU A 123 -31.94 4.68 -36.91
C GLU A 123 -30.76 5.26 -36.12
N GLU A 124 -30.73 6.57 -35.87
CA GLU A 124 -29.71 7.24 -35.03
C GLU A 124 -29.68 6.64 -33.61
N LEU A 125 -30.86 6.36 -33.06
CA LEU A 125 -30.98 5.75 -31.74
C LEU A 125 -30.46 4.30 -31.73
N GLN A 126 -30.76 3.52 -32.75
CA GLN A 126 -30.24 2.16 -32.90
C GLN A 126 -28.72 2.14 -33.07
N GLU A 127 -28.14 3.11 -33.77
CA GLU A 127 -26.69 3.27 -33.86
C GLU A 127 -26.07 3.60 -32.51
N THR A 128 -26.69 4.51 -31.75
CA THR A 128 -26.27 4.82 -30.38
C THR A 128 -26.32 3.57 -29.48
N ILE A 129 -27.41 2.79 -29.56
CA ILE A 129 -27.55 1.53 -28.82
C ILE A 129 -26.42 0.55 -29.16
N ARG A 130 -26.10 0.38 -30.46
CA ARG A 130 -24.99 -0.48 -30.89
C ARG A 130 -23.66 -0.02 -30.30
N ALA A 131 -23.36 1.28 -30.37
CA ALA A 131 -22.13 1.83 -29.81
C ALA A 131 -22.05 1.63 -28.28
N THR A 132 -23.16 1.84 -27.54
CA THR A 132 -23.22 1.61 -26.10
C THR A 132 -23.09 0.13 -25.74
N GLU A 133 -23.66 -0.79 -26.54
CA GLU A 133 -23.53 -2.24 -26.38
C GLU A 133 -22.06 -2.68 -26.53
N ASP A 134 -21.37 -2.16 -27.55
CA ASP A 134 -19.95 -2.41 -27.78
C ASP A 134 -19.09 -1.87 -26.63
N ALA A 135 -19.36 -0.64 -26.19
CA ALA A 135 -18.69 -0.04 -25.03
C ALA A 135 -18.89 -0.87 -23.76
N LYS A 136 -20.12 -1.35 -23.51
CA LYS A 136 -20.44 -2.24 -22.40
C LYS A 136 -19.68 -3.55 -22.49
N ASN A 137 -19.55 -4.15 -23.68
CA ASN A 137 -18.78 -5.37 -23.89
C ASN A 137 -17.27 -5.17 -23.63
N VAL A 138 -16.72 -4.00 -23.96
CA VAL A 138 -15.35 -3.63 -23.58
C VAL A 138 -15.22 -3.47 -22.07
N ALA A 139 -16.12 -2.73 -21.43
CA ALA A 139 -16.10 -2.50 -19.98
C ALA A 139 -16.22 -3.81 -19.18
N ILE A 140 -17.06 -4.76 -19.63
CA ILE A 140 -17.18 -6.08 -18.99
C ILE A 140 -15.86 -6.85 -19.10
N ARG A 141 -15.21 -6.85 -20.27
CA ARG A 141 -13.91 -7.51 -20.45
C ARG A 141 -12.84 -6.91 -19.54
N GLU A 142 -12.83 -5.59 -19.40
CA GLU A 142 -11.89 -4.91 -18.51
C GLU A 142 -12.16 -5.23 -17.03
N TYR A 143 -13.42 -5.22 -16.61
CA TYR A 143 -13.80 -5.62 -15.26
C TYR A 143 -13.42 -7.08 -14.95
N GLU A 144 -13.69 -8.02 -15.87
CA GLU A 144 -13.32 -9.44 -15.70
C GLU A 144 -11.80 -9.68 -15.78
N ARG A 145 -11.03 -8.78 -16.40
CA ARG A 145 -9.56 -8.84 -16.37
C ARG A 145 -8.98 -8.47 -15.01
N ILE A 146 -9.64 -7.57 -14.28
CA ILE A 146 -9.20 -7.06 -12.96
C ILE A 146 -9.71 -7.96 -11.82
N LYS A 147 -10.84 -8.65 -12.03
CA LYS A 147 -11.51 -9.53 -11.07
C LYS A 147 -10.76 -10.85 -10.85
#